data_AF-A0A2D7C6S9-F1
#
_entry.id   AF-A0A2D7C6S9-F1
#
_cell.length_a   1.000
_cell.length_b   1.000
_cell.length_c   1.000
_cell.angle_alpha   90.00
_cell.angle_beta   90.00
_cell.angle_gamma   90.00
#
_symmetry.space_group_name_H-M   'P 1'
#
loop_
_entity.id
_entity.type
_entity.pdbx_description
1 polymer ?
#
loop_
_entity_poly.entity_id
_entity_poly.type
_entity_poly.pdbx_seq_one_letter_code
_entity_poly.pdbx_strand_id
1 'polypeptide(L)'
;MEFTLYSIIGLVGAFGYLFSYALLQFKRDYAKTLSYSMLNLFSALLVAVSLIKDFNAGSMFIQISWIAISVYGVFRCIKHLFSVKKGGSLQKVQELEKEIEILQALLHAEKGKVNKVDVVQPSKPVNDTGLMPPFEVEKV
;
A
#
# COMPACT_ATOMS: atom_id res chain seq x y z
N MET A 1 -33.62 10.10 41.12
CA MET A 1 -33.21 9.20 40.02
C MET A 1 -32.35 8.13 40.66
N GLU A 2 -32.77 6.87 40.59
CA GLU A 2 -31.92 5.76 41.05
C GLU A 2 -30.78 5.55 40.05
N PHE A 3 -29.53 5.62 40.50
CA PHE A 3 -28.37 5.37 39.64
C PHE A 3 -28.17 3.87 39.46
N THR A 4 -28.78 3.34 38.40
CA THR A 4 -28.62 1.93 38.04
C THR A 4 -27.44 1.77 37.09
N LEU A 5 -26.85 0.57 37.04
CA LEU A 5 -25.77 0.27 36.08
C LEU A 5 -26.18 0.60 34.64
N TYR A 6 -27.44 0.34 34.27
CA TYR A 6 -28.00 0.67 32.95
C TYR A 6 -28.01 2.19 32.70
N SER A 7 -28.38 2.99 33.70
CA SER A 7 -28.37 4.45 33.60
C SER A 7 -26.95 5.00 33.41
N ILE A 8 -25.96 4.42 34.10
CA ILE A 8 -24.54 4.79 33.93
C ILE A 8 -24.06 4.43 32.53
N ILE A 9 -24.37 3.22 32.05
CA ILE A 9 -24.04 2.78 30.68
C ILE A 9 -24.66 3.73 29.64
N GLY A 10 -25.92 4.10 29.82
CA GLY A 10 -26.61 5.06 28.95
C GLY A 10 -25.94 6.44 28.95
N LEU A 11 -25.52 6.93 30.12
CA LEU A 11 -24.82 8.19 30.25
C LEU A 11 -23.43 8.17 29.59
N VAL A 12 -22.69 7.07 29.73
CA VAL A 12 -21.39 6.88 29.04
C VAL A 12 -21.59 6.87 27.51
N GLY A 13 -22.63 6.18 27.02
CA GLY A 13 -22.98 6.21 25.61
C GLY A 13 -23.35 7.61 25.12
N ALA A 14 -24.16 8.36 25.89
CA ALA A 14 -24.51 9.74 25.57
C ALA A 14 -23.29 10.67 25.55
N PHE A 15 -22.37 10.51 26.51
CA PHE A 15 -21.10 11.23 26.52
C PHE A 15 -20.27 10.91 25.26
N GLY A 16 -20.23 9.64 24.83
CA GLY A 16 -19.57 9.23 23.60
C GLY A 16 -20.12 9.94 22.35
N TYR A 17 -21.45 10.09 22.25
CA TYR A 17 -22.08 10.86 21.17
C TYR A 17 -21.67 12.34 21.20
N LEU A 18 -21.71 12.97 22.37
CA LEU A 18 -21.33 14.37 22.53
C LEU A 18 -19.85 14.58 22.20
N PHE A 19 -18.98 13.67 22.64
CA PHE A 19 -17.56 13.71 22.35
C PHE A 19 -17.29 13.54 20.85
N SER A 20 -17.93 12.56 20.20
CA SER A 20 -17.88 12.34 18.75
C SER A 20 -18.30 13.59 17.98
N TYR A 21 -19.40 14.21 18.39
CA TYR A 21 -19.90 15.44 17.79
C TYR A 21 -18.98 16.64 18.02
N ALA A 22 -18.42 16.79 19.22
CA ALA A 22 -17.44 17.83 19.52
C ALA A 22 -16.21 17.71 18.61
N LEU A 23 -15.66 16.50 18.45
CA LEU A 23 -14.56 16.24 17.53
C LEU A 23 -14.93 16.55 16.07
N LEU A 24 -16.17 16.22 15.67
CA LEU A 24 -16.67 16.56 14.34
C LEU A 24 -16.73 18.07 14.13
N GLN A 25 -17.13 18.84 15.14
CA GLN A 25 -17.19 20.29 15.06
C GLN A 25 -15.82 20.94 15.02
N PHE A 26 -14.84 20.43 15.77
CA PHE A 26 -13.46 20.92 15.70
C PHE A 26 -12.78 20.59 14.37
N LYS A 27 -13.16 19.48 13.73
CA LYS A 27 -12.58 19.03 12.46
C LYS A 27 -13.63 18.40 11.55
N ARG A 28 -14.08 19.17 10.55
CA ARG A 28 -15.08 18.72 9.57
C ARG A 28 -14.71 17.41 8.86
N ASP A 29 -13.42 17.18 8.59
CA ASP A 29 -12.96 15.94 7.94
C ASP A 29 -12.98 14.71 8.87
N TYR A 30 -13.21 14.88 10.17
CA TYR A 30 -13.32 13.77 11.12
C TYR A 30 -14.44 12.80 10.76
N ALA A 31 -15.54 13.27 10.15
CA ALA A 31 -16.64 12.42 9.66
C ALA A 31 -16.21 11.36 8.62
N LYS A 32 -15.04 11.52 8.00
CA LYS A 32 -14.50 10.54 7.02
C LYS A 32 -13.63 9.46 7.66
N THR A 33 -13.37 9.56 8.97
CA THR A 33 -12.45 8.66 9.68
C THR A 33 -13.15 7.43 10.22
N LEU A 34 -12.40 6.33 10.33
CA LEU A 34 -12.87 5.10 10.98
C LEU A 34 -13.22 5.35 12.46
N SER A 35 -12.45 6.19 13.13
CA SER A 35 -12.66 6.53 14.55
C SER A 35 -14.02 7.18 14.79
N TYR A 36 -14.47 8.07 13.92
CA TYR A 36 -15.81 8.68 14.02
C TYR A 36 -16.92 7.63 13.94
N SER A 37 -16.86 6.73 12.96
CA SER A 37 -17.85 5.66 12.81
C SER A 37 -17.80 4.66 13.97
N MET A 38 -16.60 4.29 14.45
CA MET A 38 -16.47 3.38 15.60
C MET A 38 -17.01 4.01 16.88
N LEU A 39 -16.65 5.27 17.17
CA LEU A 39 -17.09 5.96 18.38
C LEU A 39 -18.61 6.09 18.44
N ASN A 40 -19.25 6.45 17.31
CA ASN A 40 -20.71 6.49 17.22
C ASN A 40 -21.34 5.10 17.37
N LEU A 41 -20.73 4.05 16.79
CA LEU A 41 -21.21 2.68 16.95
C LEU A 41 -21.20 2.23 18.42
N PHE A 42 -20.07 2.42 19.12
CA PHE A 42 -19.96 2.08 20.53
C PHE A 42 -20.93 2.88 21.39
N SER A 43 -21.08 4.18 21.12
CA SER A 43 -22.04 5.05 21.81
C SER A 43 -23.48 4.54 21.63
N ALA A 44 -23.86 4.20 20.40
CA ALA A 44 -25.18 3.68 20.07
C ALA A 44 -25.48 2.36 20.78
N LEU A 45 -24.51 1.45 20.82
CA LEU A 45 -24.66 0.15 21.50
C LEU A 45 -24.85 0.33 23.00
N LEU A 46 -24.08 1.20 23.65
CA LEU A 46 -24.23 1.47 25.08
C LEU A 46 -25.60 2.07 25.40
N VAL A 47 -26.06 3.06 24.62
CA VAL A 47 -27.40 3.63 24.85
C VAL A 47 -28.49 2.58 24.56
N ALA A 48 -28.35 1.75 23.52
CA ALA A 48 -29.29 0.67 23.26
C ALA A 48 -29.39 -0.33 24.42
N VAL A 49 -28.25 -0.71 25.02
CA VAL A 49 -28.20 -1.59 26.20
C VAL A 49 -28.90 -0.93 27.39
N SER A 50 -28.75 0.37 27.59
CA SER A 50 -29.44 1.08 28.68
C SER A 50 -30.96 1.04 28.56
N LEU A 51 -31.48 1.03 27.32
CA LEU A 51 -32.91 0.99 27.02
C LEU A 51 -33.54 -0.39 27.26
N ILE A 52 -32.77 -1.44 27.54
CA ILE A 52 -33.34 -2.77 27.85
C ILE A 52 -34.15 -2.73 29.15
N LYS A 53 -33.72 -1.90 30.12
CA LYS A 53 -34.40 -1.78 31.43
C LYS A 53 -35.63 -0.89 31.35
N ASP A 54 -35.51 0.26 30.69
CA ASP A 54 -36.57 1.25 30.51
C ASP A 54 -36.85 1.43 29.01
N PHE A 55 -37.58 0.46 28.45
CA PHE A 55 -37.76 0.38 27.00
C PHE A 55 -38.53 1.57 26.44
N ASN A 56 -37.92 2.19 25.43
CA ASN A 56 -38.52 3.25 24.65
C ASN A 56 -38.34 2.96 23.15
N ALA A 57 -39.44 2.65 22.47
CA ALA A 57 -39.41 2.23 21.06
C ALA A 57 -38.79 3.30 20.14
N GLY A 58 -39.12 4.58 20.33
CA GLY A 58 -38.58 5.67 19.52
C GLY A 58 -37.06 5.85 19.73
N SER A 59 -36.61 5.79 20.98
CA SER A 59 -35.19 5.88 21.31
C SER A 59 -34.43 4.66 20.77
N MET A 60 -35.00 3.46 20.88
CA MET A 60 -34.40 2.24 20.35
C MET A 60 -34.27 2.29 18.82
N PHE A 61 -35.30 2.78 18.11
CA PHE A 61 -35.25 2.98 16.65
C PHE A 61 -34.12 3.93 16.23
N ILE A 62 -33.93 5.02 16.98
CA ILE A 62 -32.82 5.94 16.74
C ILE A 62 -31.48 5.22 16.94
N GLN A 63 -31.32 4.41 17.99
CA GLN A 63 -30.07 3.66 18.19
C GLN A 63 -29.79 2.63 17.10
N ILE A 64 -30.81 1.90 16.63
CA ILE A 64 -30.68 0.98 15.49
C ILE A 64 -30.23 1.74 14.24
N SER A 65 -30.80 2.92 13.99
CA SER A 65 -30.43 3.78 12.87
C SER A 65 -28.96 4.22 12.96
N TRP A 66 -28.51 4.67 14.13
CA TRP A 66 -27.11 5.04 14.36
C TRP A 66 -26.15 3.87 14.19
N ILE A 67 -26.52 2.68 14.66
CA ILE A 67 -25.73 1.45 14.47
C ILE A 67 -25.59 1.17 12.97
N ALA A 68 -26.68 1.17 12.21
CA ALA A 68 -26.66 0.90 10.77
C ALA A 68 -25.79 1.91 10.00
N ILE A 69 -25.96 3.21 10.26
CA ILE A 69 -25.16 4.28 9.64
C ILE A 69 -23.68 4.13 9.99
N SER A 70 -23.37 3.79 11.25
CA SER A 70 -21.99 3.64 11.71
C SER A 70 -21.32 2.41 11.10
N VAL A 71 -22.02 1.28 11.00
CA VAL A 71 -21.53 0.07 10.30
C VAL A 71 -21.23 0.37 8.83
N TYR A 72 -22.12 1.09 8.15
CA TYR A 72 -21.86 1.53 6.77
C TYR A 72 -20.58 2.40 6.67
N GLY A 73 -20.41 3.34 7.61
CA GLY A 73 -19.21 4.18 7.68
C GLY A 73 -17.92 3.36 7.86
N VAL A 74 -17.93 2.37 8.76
CA VAL A 74 -16.82 1.43 8.96
C VAL A 74 -16.52 0.65 7.68
N PHE A 75 -17.53 0.06 7.05
CA PHE A 75 -17.37 -0.69 5.80
C PHE A 75 -16.73 0.15 4.70
N ARG A 76 -17.19 1.40 4.53
CA ARG A 76 -16.63 2.35 3.56
C ARG A 76 -15.15 2.64 3.83
N CYS A 77 -14.77 2.87 5.08
CA CYS A 77 -13.37 3.13 5.47
C CYS A 77 -12.48 1.90 5.20
N ILE A 78 -12.95 0.71 5.57
CA ILE A 78 -12.20 -0.53 5.33
C ILE A 78 -12.00 -0.78 3.83
N LYS A 79 -13.05 -0.60 3.01
CA LYS A 79 -12.94 -0.71 1.54
C LYS A 79 -11.89 0.24 0.98
N HIS A 80 -11.85 1.48 1.44
CA HIS A 80 -10.85 2.46 1.01
C HIS A 80 -9.42 2.03 1.38
N LEU A 81 -9.21 1.52 2.59
CA LEU A 81 -7.89 1.02 3.03
C LEU A 81 -7.38 -0.13 2.16
N PHE A 82 -8.26 -1.06 1.78
CA PHE A 82 -7.89 -2.15 0.87
C PHE A 82 -7.59 -1.68 -0.56
N SER A 83 -8.35 -0.71 -1.09
CA SER A 83 -8.11 -0.14 -2.42
C SER A 83 -6.77 0.57 -2.52
N VAL A 84 -6.40 1.36 -1.50
CA VAL A 84 -5.11 2.09 -1.46
C VAL A 84 -3.92 1.13 -1.41
N LYS A 85 -3.98 0.10 -0.56
CA LYS A 85 -2.89 -0.87 -0.41
C LYS A 85 -2.63 -1.64 -1.72
N LYS A 86 -3.70 -2.05 -2.42
CA LYS A 86 -3.59 -2.74 -3.72
C LYS A 86 -3.00 -1.85 -4.81
N GLY A 87 -3.39 -0.57 -4.86
CA GLY A 87 -2.89 0.39 -5.86
C GLY A 87 -1.39 0.63 -5.72
N GLY A 88 -0.89 0.86 -4.51
CA GLY A 88 0.53 1.11 -4.27
C GLY A 88 1.43 -0.09 -4.58
N SER A 89 0.99 -1.32 -4.32
CA SER A 89 1.74 -2.51 -4.74
C SER A 89 1.78 -2.69 -6.25
N LEU A 90 0.66 -2.41 -6.94
CA LEU A 90 0.60 -2.52 -8.40
C LEU A 90 1.49 -1.49 -9.09
N GLN A 91 1.49 -0.25 -8.59
CA GLN A 91 2.35 0.81 -9.13
C GLN A 91 3.84 0.45 -9.03
N LYS A 92 4.28 -0.08 -7.88
CA LYS A 92 5.68 -0.52 -7.71
C LYS A 92 6.05 -1.64 -8.68
N VAL A 93 5.14 -2.60 -8.89
CA VAL A 93 5.36 -3.70 -9.86
C VAL A 93 5.45 -3.16 -11.28
N GLN A 94 4.56 -2.25 -11.67
CA GLN A 94 4.57 -1.62 -13.00
C GLN A 94 5.83 -0.77 -13.24
N GLU A 95 6.35 -0.10 -12.21
CA GLU A 95 7.58 0.68 -12.30
C GLU A 95 8.80 -0.24 -12.45
N LEU A 96 8.86 -1.33 -11.68
CA LEU A 96 9.88 -2.38 -11.83
C LEU A 96 9.82 -3.05 -13.22
N GLU A 97 8.63 -3.33 -13.74
CA GLU A 97 8.45 -3.90 -15.09
C GLU A 97 9.02 -2.98 -16.18
N LYS A 98 8.78 -1.67 -16.07
CA LYS A 98 9.36 -0.67 -16.99
C LYS A 98 10.89 -0.59 -16.89
N GLU A 99 11.45 -0.62 -15.69
CA GLU A 99 12.90 -0.59 -15.50
C GLU A 99 13.58 -1.80 -16.14
N ILE A 100 12.99 -3.00 -15.98
CA ILE A 100 13.51 -4.23 -16.59
C ILE A 100 13.46 -4.14 -18.12
N GLU A 101 12.36 -3.64 -18.70
CA GLU A 101 12.22 -3.49 -20.15
C GLU A 101 13.29 -2.55 -20.74
N ILE A 102 13.56 -1.42 -20.07
CA ILE A 102 14.61 -0.48 -20.47
C ILE A 102 15.98 -1.14 -20.41
N LEU A 103 16.30 -1.82 -19.31
CA LEU A 103 17.58 -2.52 -19.15
C LEU A 103 17.77 -3.61 -20.21
N GLN A 104 16.71 -4.36 -20.53
CA GLN A 104 16.72 -5.35 -21.60
C GLN A 104 16.97 -4.69 -22.97
N ALA A 105 16.30 -3.58 -23.28
CA ALA A 105 16.49 -2.84 -24.52
C ALA A 105 17.93 -2.30 -24.67
N LEU A 106 18.49 -1.73 -23.60
CA LEU A 106 19.88 -1.25 -23.57
C LEU A 106 20.88 -2.40 -23.79
N LEU A 107 20.66 -3.54 -23.13
CA LEU A 107 21.51 -4.72 -23.28
C LEU A 107 21.45 -5.28 -24.71
N HIS A 108 20.26 -5.31 -25.33
CA HIS A 108 20.11 -5.70 -26.74
C HIS A 108 20.82 -4.74 -27.71
N ALA A 109 20.73 -3.43 -27.46
CA ALA A 109 21.45 -2.43 -28.26
C ALA A 109 22.96 -2.59 -28.15
N GLU A 110 23.48 -2.87 -26.95
CA GLU A 110 24.91 -3.02 -26.72
C GLU A 110 25.47 -4.33 -27.33
N LYS A 111 24.72 -5.45 -27.24
CA LYS A 111 25.07 -6.69 -27.96
C LYS A 111 25.20 -6.49 -29.47
N GLY A 112 24.38 -5.62 -30.06
CA GLY A 112 24.46 -5.28 -31.48
C GLY A 112 25.72 -4.50 -31.88
N LYS A 113 26.34 -3.78 -30.94
CA LYS A 113 27.62 -3.06 -31.16
C LYS A 113 28.83 -3.96 -31.04
N VAL A 114 28.85 -4.88 -30.06
CA VAL A 114 29.96 -5.83 -29.85
C VAL A 114 30.19 -6.70 -31.09
N ASN A 115 29.13 -7.16 -31.77
CA ASN A 115 29.23 -7.96 -32.99
C ASN A 115 29.81 -7.20 -34.21
N LYS A 116 30.00 -5.88 -34.14
CA LYS A 116 30.61 -5.07 -35.22
C LYS A 116 32.10 -4.77 -35.00
N VAL A 117 32.67 -5.08 -33.83
CA VAL A 117 34.06 -4.73 -33.50
C VAL A 117 35.05 -5.88 -33.73
N ASP A 118 34.58 -7.12 -33.89
CA ASP A 118 35.46 -8.30 -34.05
C ASP A 118 35.49 -8.87 -35.48
N VAL A 119 36.00 -8.11 -36.46
CA VAL A 119 36.71 -8.71 -37.63
C VAL A 119 37.81 -7.75 -38.11
N VAL A 120 38.90 -7.60 -37.35
CA VAL A 120 40.20 -7.24 -37.93
C VAL A 120 40.97 -8.54 -38.12
N GLN A 121 40.97 -9.07 -39.35
CA GLN A 121 41.81 -10.24 -39.68
C GLN A 121 43.30 -9.86 -39.50
N PRO A 122 44.11 -10.69 -38.82
CA PRO A 122 45.54 -10.43 -38.74
C PRO A 122 46.15 -10.55 -40.15
N SER A 123 46.81 -9.49 -40.60
CA SER A 123 47.54 -9.44 -41.86
C SER A 123 48.58 -10.56 -41.94
N LYS A 124 48.59 -11.29 -43.06
CA LYS A 124 49.56 -12.36 -43.38
C LYS A 124 51.01 -11.94 -43.07
N PRO A 125 51.85 -12.83 -42.52
CA PRO A 125 53.27 -12.55 -42.40
C PRO A 125 53.91 -12.54 -43.79
N VAL A 126 54.62 -11.45 -44.10
CA VAL A 126 55.48 -11.31 -45.29
C VAL A 126 56.73 -12.14 -45.06
N ASN A 127 56.96 -13.14 -45.90
CA ASN A 127 58.11 -14.03 -45.82
C ASN A 127 59.20 -13.52 -46.78
N ASP A 128 60.03 -12.59 -46.30
CA ASP A 128 61.26 -12.16 -46.98
C ASP A 128 62.46 -12.73 -46.25
N THR A 129 63.13 -13.71 -46.85
CA THR A 129 64.61 -13.70 -47.05
C THR A 129 65.05 -14.99 -47.75
N GLY A 130 65.59 -14.83 -48.96
CA GLY A 130 66.24 -15.90 -49.71
C GLY A 130 67.60 -16.29 -49.11
N LEU A 131 67.84 -17.60 -49.08
CA LEU A 131 69.11 -18.34 -49.15
C LEU A 131 70.39 -17.82 -48.44
N MET A 132 70.84 -18.68 -47.52
CA MET A 132 72.07 -18.84 -46.70
C MET A 132 73.44 -18.70 -47.43
N PRO A 133 74.59 -18.58 -46.71
CA PRO A 133 75.46 -19.77 -46.50
C PRO A 133 76.27 -19.73 -45.14
N PRO A 134 77.35 -20.52 -44.89
CA PRO A 134 77.37 -21.63 -43.91
C PRO A 134 78.52 -21.54 -42.85
N PHE A 135 78.62 -22.59 -42.00
CA PHE A 135 79.70 -22.94 -41.04
C PHE A 135 79.67 -22.12 -39.71
N GLU A 136 80.00 -22.62 -38.51
CA GLU A 136 80.88 -23.71 -38.08
C GLU A 136 80.53 -24.16 -36.63
N VAL A 137 81.05 -25.32 -36.22
CA VAL A 137 80.75 -26.08 -34.99
C VAL A 137 81.34 -25.45 -33.73
N GLU A 138 80.65 -25.51 -32.57
CA GLU A 138 81.35 -25.71 -31.29
C GLU A 138 80.51 -26.54 -30.30
N LYS A 139 81.05 -27.70 -29.93
CA LYS A 139 80.54 -28.59 -28.88
C LYS A 139 81.11 -28.16 -27.54
N VAL A 140 80.27 -28.07 -26.51
CA VAL A 140 80.61 -28.44 -25.13
C VAL A 140 79.39 -29.10 -24.50
#